data_AF-A0A399NZB6-F1
#
_entry.id   AF-A0A399NZB6-F1
#
_cell.length_a   1.000
_cell.length_b   1.000
_cell.length_c   1.000
_cell.angle_alpha   90.00
_cell.angle_beta   90.00
_cell.angle_gamma   90.00
#
_symmetry.space_group_name_H-M   'P 1'
#
loop_
_entity.id
_entity.type
_entity.pdbx_description
1 polymer ?
#
loop_
_entity_poly.entity_id
_entity_poly.type
_entity_poly.pdbx_seq_one_letter_code
_entity_poly.pdbx_strand_id
1 'polypeptide(L)'
;VPDNATYLSVDTGSIAPGSLFAAFHGISVARIPVADPTTGVEATCLVAGPAEQDGEVSGVPGCATGAVPARTALVVTADQPQELRDAFPLGTTLVFELVGGESVRVRTVGG
;
A
#
# COMPACT_ATOMS: atom_id res chain seq x y z
N VAL A 1 11.80 3.86 28.64
CA VAL A 1 11.60 2.60 27.90
C VAL A 1 11.80 2.90 26.43
N PRO A 2 12.77 2.30 25.71
CA PRO A 2 12.86 2.53 24.27
C PRO A 2 11.86 1.62 23.56
N ASP A 3 11.01 2.23 22.74
CA ASP A 3 10.07 1.56 21.83
C ASP A 3 10.84 0.62 20.88
N ASN A 4 10.60 -0.68 21.03
CA ASN A 4 11.11 -1.74 20.16
C ASN A 4 10.30 -1.75 18.86
N ALA A 5 10.45 -0.72 18.03
CA ALA A 5 9.97 -0.77 16.66
C ALA A 5 10.90 -1.69 15.88
N THR A 6 10.47 -2.92 15.63
CA THR A 6 11.14 -3.82 14.70
C THR A 6 11.11 -3.19 13.31
N TYR A 7 12.22 -2.59 12.90
CA TYR A 7 12.41 -2.03 11.56
C TYR A 7 12.61 -3.16 10.55
N LEU A 8 11.53 -3.87 10.23
CA LEU A 8 11.48 -4.72 9.05
C LEU A 8 11.46 -3.81 7.83
N SER A 9 12.65 -3.54 7.30
CA SER A 9 12.79 -3.11 5.91
C SER A 9 12.45 -4.33 5.06
N VAL A 10 11.15 -4.63 4.94
CA VAL A 10 10.69 -5.65 4.02
C VAL A 10 11.03 -5.12 2.64
N ASP A 11 11.81 -5.91 1.90
CA ASP A 11 12.09 -5.71 0.48
C ASP A 11 10.76 -5.95 -0.27
N THR A 12 9.82 -5.03 -0.08
CA THR A 12 8.54 -5.04 -0.77
C THR A 12 8.85 -4.64 -2.18
N GLY A 13 8.95 -5.64 -3.06
CA GLY A 13 9.28 -5.55 -4.47
C GLY A 13 9.14 -4.13 -4.97
N SER A 14 10.27 -3.44 -5.07
CA SER A 14 10.33 -2.04 -5.42
C SER A 14 9.39 -1.81 -6.60
N ILE A 15 8.42 -0.90 -6.47
CA ILE A 15 7.75 -0.39 -7.67
C ILE A 15 8.89 0.19 -8.51
N ALA A 16 9.21 -0.47 -9.62
CA ALA A 16 10.28 0.00 -10.47
C ALA A 16 9.96 1.44 -10.89
N PRO A 17 10.97 2.33 -11.02
CA PRO A 17 10.72 3.69 -11.48
C PRO A 17 9.97 3.65 -12.82
N GLY A 18 8.74 4.18 -12.83
CA GLY A 18 7.81 4.14 -13.98
C GLY A 18 6.72 3.05 -13.92
N SER A 19 6.75 2.12 -12.97
CA SER A 19 5.69 1.14 -12.74
C SER A 19 4.55 1.74 -11.91
N LEU A 20 3.31 1.37 -12.25
CA LEU A 20 2.10 1.73 -11.50
C LEU A 20 1.71 0.65 -10.49
N PHE A 21 2.44 -0.47 -10.43
CA PHE A 21 2.08 -1.64 -9.63
C PHE A 21 3.31 -2.33 -9.03
N ALA A 22 3.16 -2.90 -7.84
CA ALA A 22 4.05 -3.89 -7.24
C ALA A 22 3.24 -5.04 -6.64
N ALA A 23 3.75 -6.27 -6.77
CA ALA A 23 3.22 -7.43 -6.07
C ALA A 23 3.72 -7.45 -4.62
N PHE A 24 2.85 -7.86 -3.70
CA PHE A 24 3.16 -7.98 -2.28
C PHE A 24 2.36 -9.15 -1.67
N HIS A 25 3.04 -10.27 -1.37
CA HIS A 25 2.42 -11.46 -0.76
C HIS A 25 1.08 -11.90 -1.38
N GLY A 26 1.02 -11.97 -2.71
CA GLY A 26 -0.18 -12.35 -3.46
C GLY A 26 -1.24 -11.25 -3.64
N ILE A 27 -1.09 -10.09 -2.99
CA ILE A 27 -1.86 -8.87 -3.32
C ILE A 27 -1.04 -7.94 -4.21
N SER A 28 -1.68 -6.90 -4.71
CA SER A 28 -1.04 -5.85 -5.49
C SER A 28 -1.15 -4.50 -4.79
N VAL A 29 -0.12 -3.68 -4.95
CA VAL A 29 -0.08 -2.28 -4.51
C VAL A 29 0.07 -1.44 -5.76
N ALA A 30 -0.92 -0.59 -6.03
CA ALA A 30 -0.93 0.27 -7.18
C ALA A 30 -0.79 1.73 -6.80
N ARG A 31 -0.12 2.47 -7.67
CA ARG A 31 -0.10 3.92 -7.69
C ARG A 31 -1.00 4.39 -8.82
N ILE A 32 -1.99 5.20 -8.48
CA ILE A 32 -2.97 5.70 -9.44
C ILE A 32 -3.01 7.23 -9.41
N PRO A 33 -3.07 7.89 -10.57
CA PRO A 33 -3.44 9.30 -10.63
C PRO A 33 -4.95 9.43 -10.41
N VAL A 34 -5.35 10.35 -9.54
CA VAL A 34 -6.76 10.67 -9.30
C VAL A 34 -6.92 12.19 -9.33
N ALA A 35 -7.76 12.67 -10.24
CA ALA A 35 -8.15 14.08 -10.28
C ALA A 35 -8.89 14.46 -8.99
N ASP A 36 -8.39 15.47 -8.29
CA ASP A 36 -9.13 16.08 -7.20
C ASP A 36 -10.43 16.72 -7.74
N PRO A 37 -11.61 16.36 -7.22
CA PRO A 37 -12.89 16.79 -7.81
C PRO A 37 -13.16 18.29 -7.62
N THR A 38 -12.42 18.97 -6.74
CA THR A 38 -12.60 20.38 -6.42
C THR A 38 -11.67 21.27 -7.24
N THR A 39 -10.44 20.82 -7.46
CA THR A 39 -9.36 21.60 -8.09
C THR A 39 -9.01 21.12 -9.49
N GLY A 40 -9.41 19.90 -9.88
CA GLY A 40 -9.06 19.26 -11.14
C GLY A 40 -7.58 18.89 -11.27
N VAL A 41 -6.79 19.03 -10.19
CA VAL A 41 -5.37 18.68 -10.18
C VAL A 41 -5.23 17.19 -9.91
N GLU A 42 -4.40 16.52 -10.71
CA GLU A 42 -4.05 15.12 -10.50
C GLU A 42 -3.25 14.95 -9.21
N ALA A 43 -3.80 14.17 -8.29
CA ALA A 43 -3.13 13.73 -7.07
C ALA A 43 -2.61 12.30 -7.25
N THR A 44 -1.42 12.03 -6.71
CA THR A 44 -0.90 10.66 -6.64
C THR A 44 -1.57 9.94 -5.48
N CYS A 45 -2.17 8.78 -5.74
CA CYS A 45 -2.78 7.94 -4.72
C CYS A 45 -2.19 6.53 -4.70
N LEU A 46 -2.24 5.88 -3.54
CA LEU A 46 -1.90 4.47 -3.38
C LEU A 46 -3.16 3.68 -3.06
N VAL A 47 -3.26 2.48 -3.65
CA VAL A 47 -4.28 1.49 -3.33
C VAL A 47 -3.59 0.13 -3.15
N ALA A 48 -4.07 -0.68 -2.21
CA ALA A 48 -3.52 -2.00 -1.93
C ALA A 48 -4.66 -2.99 -1.74
N GLY A 49 -4.53 -4.17 -2.36
CA GLY A 49 -5.50 -5.25 -2.27
C GLY A 49 -5.41 -6.23 -3.44
N PRO A 50 -6.40 -7.12 -3.62
CA PRO A 50 -6.38 -8.08 -4.71
C PRO A 50 -6.39 -7.36 -6.06
N ALA A 51 -5.65 -7.92 -7.03
CA ALA A 51 -5.73 -7.47 -8.42
C ALA A 51 -7.02 -8.03 -9.05
N GLU A 52 -7.79 -7.15 -9.66
CA GLU A 52 -8.97 -7.46 -10.46
C GLU A 52 -8.54 -7.98 -11.86
N GLN A 53 -9.46 -8.61 -12.58
CA GLN A 53 -9.17 -9.19 -13.90
C GLN A 53 -8.76 -8.16 -14.95
N ASP A 54 -9.20 -6.91 -14.79
CA ASP A 54 -8.85 -5.79 -15.65
C ASP A 54 -7.51 -5.11 -15.27
N GLY A 55 -6.81 -5.63 -14.25
CA GLY A 55 -5.55 -5.07 -13.74
C GLY A 55 -5.72 -3.92 -12.75
N GLU A 56 -6.95 -3.58 -12.37
CA GLU A 56 -7.24 -2.66 -11.26
C GLU A 56 -6.91 -3.34 -9.92
N VAL A 57 -6.63 -2.55 -8.88
CA VAL A 57 -6.45 -3.08 -7.52
C VAL A 57 -7.65 -2.68 -6.68
N SER A 58 -8.37 -3.69 -6.19
CA SER A 58 -9.50 -3.50 -5.28
C SER A 58 -9.00 -3.00 -3.93
N GLY A 59 -9.42 -1.81 -3.51
CA GLY A 59 -9.05 -1.27 -2.21
C GLY A 59 -9.45 0.19 -2.02
N VAL A 60 -9.21 0.71 -0.82
CA VAL A 60 -9.45 2.13 -0.51
C VAL A 60 -8.23 2.94 -0.96
N PRO A 61 -8.37 3.87 -1.92
CA PRO A 61 -7.27 4.71 -2.33
C PRO A 61 -6.94 5.74 -1.23
N GLY A 62 -5.66 6.01 -1.05
CA GLY A 62 -5.20 7.07 -0.15
C GLY A 62 -4.19 7.99 -0.84
N CYS A 63 -4.63 9.22 -1.06
CA CYS A 63 -3.95 10.21 -1.87
C CYS A 63 -2.96 11.06 -1.08
N ALA A 64 -1.91 11.52 -1.76
CA ALA A 64 -1.00 12.53 -1.23
C ALA A 64 -1.75 13.85 -1.03
N THR A 65 -1.35 14.64 -0.04
CA THR A 65 -1.92 15.97 0.23
C THR A 65 -0.82 16.91 0.71
N GLY A 66 -0.42 17.86 -0.14
CA GLY A 66 0.67 18.78 0.16
C GLY A 66 1.97 18.04 0.50
N ALA A 67 2.48 18.22 1.72
CA ALA A 67 3.68 17.53 2.20
C ALA A 67 3.42 16.10 2.73
N VAL A 68 2.15 15.67 2.82
CA VAL A 68 1.79 14.33 3.27
C VAL A 68 1.84 13.37 2.08
N PRO A 69 2.66 12.31 2.15
CA PRO A 69 2.75 11.33 1.06
C PRO A 69 1.46 10.51 0.94
N ALA A 70 1.25 9.95 -0.26
CA ALA A 70 0.17 9.00 -0.50
C ALA A 70 0.33 7.78 0.42
N ARG A 71 -0.76 7.36 1.07
CA ARG A 71 -0.74 6.22 1.98
C ARG A 71 -2.10 5.55 2.04
N THR A 72 -2.13 4.23 2.08
CA THR A 72 -3.35 3.44 2.26
C THR A 72 -3.16 2.38 3.34
N ALA A 73 -4.26 1.86 3.86
CA ALA A 73 -4.27 0.80 4.85
C ALA A 73 -5.10 -0.39 4.35
N LEU A 74 -4.62 -1.59 4.63
CA LEU A 74 -5.32 -2.84 4.36
C LEU A 74 -5.30 -3.70 5.62
N VAL A 75 -6.46 -4.16 6.04
CA VAL A 75 -6.59 -5.12 7.14
C VAL A 75 -6.47 -6.52 6.57
N VAL A 76 -5.70 -7.37 7.23
CA VAL A 76 -5.55 -8.77 6.81
C VAL A 76 -6.80 -9.55 7.17
N THR A 77 -7.51 -10.07 6.16
CA THR A 77 -8.76 -10.84 6.34
C THR A 77 -8.64 -12.27 5.82
N ALA A 78 -9.58 -13.13 6.18
CA ALA A 78 -9.56 -14.54 5.80
C ALA A 78 -9.69 -14.78 4.28
N ASP A 79 -10.30 -13.84 3.57
CA ASP A 79 -10.55 -13.91 2.12
C ASP A 79 -9.31 -13.56 1.27
N GLN A 80 -8.24 -13.10 1.92
CA GLN A 80 -7.01 -12.71 1.25
C GLN A 80 -6.08 -13.91 0.96
N PRO A 81 -5.11 -13.72 0.03
CA PRO A 81 -4.15 -14.75 -0.35
C PRO A 81 -3.46 -15.39 0.85
N GLN A 82 -3.23 -16.71 0.76
CA GLN A 82 -2.61 -17.47 1.84
C GLN A 82 -1.21 -16.94 2.18
N GLU A 83 -0.44 -16.53 1.17
CA GLU A 83 0.90 -15.96 1.36
C GLU A 83 0.89 -14.72 2.28
N LEU A 84 -0.11 -13.85 2.13
CA LEU A 84 -0.28 -12.68 3.01
C LEU A 84 -0.63 -13.09 4.44
N ARG A 85 -1.51 -14.09 4.59
CA ARG A 85 -1.96 -14.59 5.90
C ARG A 85 -0.88 -15.37 6.64
N ASP A 86 0.01 -16.04 5.91
CA ASP A 86 1.16 -16.75 6.47
C ASP A 86 2.23 -15.77 6.97
N ALA A 87 2.36 -14.60 6.32
CA ALA A 87 3.27 -13.53 6.73
C ALA A 87 2.71 -12.62 7.84
N PHE A 88 1.41 -12.36 7.82
CA PHE A 88 0.74 -11.43 8.74
C PHE A 88 -0.52 -12.05 9.34
N PRO A 89 -0.68 -12.05 10.67
CA PRO A 89 -1.88 -12.58 11.33
C PRO A 89 -3.17 -11.89 10.87
N LEU A 90 -4.28 -12.62 10.88
CA LEU A 90 -5.61 -12.05 10.64
C LEU A 90 -5.90 -10.88 11.60
N GLY A 91 -6.48 -9.81 11.08
CA GLY A 91 -6.74 -8.58 11.81
C GLY A 91 -5.57 -7.60 11.86
N THR A 92 -4.37 -8.00 11.43
CA THR A 92 -3.22 -7.08 11.31
C THR A 92 -3.54 -5.97 10.33
N THR A 93 -3.27 -4.72 10.70
CA THR A 93 -3.40 -3.59 9.77
C THR A 93 -2.05 -3.32 9.11
N LEU A 94 -2.00 -3.40 7.79
CA LEU A 94 -0.83 -3.04 6.98
C LEU A 94 -1.02 -1.64 6.43
N VAL A 95 -0.04 -0.77 6.65
CA VAL A 95 -0.02 0.60 6.11
C VAL A 95 1.07 0.69 5.05
N PHE A 96 0.65 1.08 3.85
CA PHE A 96 1.49 1.28 2.67
C PHE A 96 1.68 2.78 2.47
N GLU A 97 2.91 3.26 2.42
CA GLU A 97 3.24 4.68 2.31
C GLU A 97 4.23 4.91 1.17
N LEU A 98 3.95 5.89 0.30
CA LEU A 98 4.86 6.28 -0.76
C LEU A 98 6.05 7.07 -0.20
N VAL A 99 7.26 6.63 -0.47
CA VAL A 99 8.51 7.23 -0.02
C VAL A 99 9.34 7.63 -1.24
N GLY A 100 9.83 8.87 -1.24
CA GLY A 100 10.66 9.39 -2.34
C GLY A 100 9.93 9.50 -3.68
N GLY A 101 8.60 9.33 -3.72
CA GLY A 101 7.82 9.38 -4.95
C GLY A 101 7.99 8.15 -5.85
N GLU A 102 8.69 7.11 -5.40
CA GLU A 102 8.99 5.94 -6.24
C GLU A 102 8.86 4.62 -5.47
N SER A 103 9.22 4.58 -4.20
CA SER A 103 9.17 3.37 -3.38
C SER A 103 7.93 3.33 -2.49
N VAL A 104 7.46 2.14 -2.14
CA VAL A 104 6.43 1.96 -1.11
C VAL A 104 7.06 1.33 0.11
N ARG A 105 6.84 1.94 1.28
CA ARG A 105 7.19 1.37 2.58
C ARG A 105 5.95 0.74 3.19
N VAL A 106 6.08 -0.49 3.69
CA VAL A 106 5.01 -1.19 4.40
C VAL A 106 5.32 -1.26 5.89
N ARG A 107 4.32 -1.00 6.74
CA ARG A 107 4.42 -1.15 8.19
C ARG A 107 3.17 -1.82 8.74
N THR A 108 3.33 -2.65 9.76
CA THR A 108 2.22 -3.20 10.53
C THR A 108 1.80 -2.21 11.61
N VAL A 109 0.50 -2.11 11.89
CA VAL A 109 -0.07 -1.33 12.99
C VAL A 109 -0.90 -2.28 13.84
N GLY A 110 -0.44 -2.52 15.07
CA GLY A 110 -1.04 -3.46 16.02
C GLY A 110 -0.51 -4.88 15.89
N GLY A 111 0.06 -5.38 16.99
CA GLY A 111 0.41 -6.76 17.28
C GLY A 111 0.21 -7.00 18.76
#